data_AF-A0A2E7QND2-F1
#
_entry.id   AF-A0A2E7QND2-F1
#
_cell.length_a   1.000
_cell.length_b   1.000
_cell.length_c   1.000
_cell.angle_alpha   90.00
_cell.angle_beta   90.00
_cell.angle_gamma   90.00
#
_symmetry.space_group_name_H-M   'P 1'
#
loop_
_entity.id
_entity.type
_entity.pdbx_description
1 polymer ?
#
loop_
_entity_poly.entity_id
_entity_poly.type
_entity_poly.pdbx_seq_one_letter_code
_entity_poly.pdbx_strand_id
1 'polypeptide(L)'
;MMPACKITVFSLIMILLMSLGCMHESMEVSAEELTNKAADNNQPAPSLPLAFQLPTTNRALLAKGGEQTFFTKTGPEKHWSSGAYGCVRNSGGSMHEGIDIRSLSRDKAGEAIDTVMAAAPGKVAFANRRSGASSYGKYLVLLHEGEKLEVYTLYAHLKSIETRLLPGVKVAAGEVVGVMGRTANHDIPKERAHLHFEIGFVGSRDFDSWMKRHYKDPNFNKFGNWHGYNLLGLDPSIILRARSDPDYQFATVVAGLPELMRLRVRGSKLPLALRLSGLMVTTPHGEIANPAGYEIAVNANGTPIRIHPLPKWPGTTKARYELASVNNEIATKHRCRKLIFRKGAKWVLMDSGHKLADLLSMGASD
;
A
#
# COMPACT_ATOMS: atom_id res chain seq x y z
N MET A 1 37.91 -7.76 -71.09
CA MET A 1 39.05 -8.29 -70.31
C MET A 1 38.49 -8.86 -69.01
N MET A 2 38.79 -10.13 -68.69
CA MET A 2 38.33 -10.83 -67.49
C MET A 2 39.39 -11.91 -67.14
N PRO A 3 39.73 -12.12 -65.85
CA PRO A 3 40.40 -13.34 -65.41
C PRO A 3 39.38 -14.42 -65.02
N ALA A 4 39.69 -15.69 -65.27
CA ALA A 4 38.85 -16.83 -64.88
C ALA A 4 39.70 -18.04 -64.47
N CYS A 5 39.28 -18.74 -63.39
CA CYS A 5 39.70 -20.09 -62.98
C CYS A 5 38.53 -20.67 -62.15
N LYS A 6 37.96 -21.88 -62.36
CA LYS A 6 38.51 -23.25 -62.51
C LYS A 6 39.26 -23.68 -61.23
N ILE A 7 39.07 -24.83 -60.57
CA ILE A 7 38.72 -26.24 -60.93
C ILE A 7 38.03 -26.91 -59.68
N THR A 8 37.04 -27.82 -59.61
CA THR A 8 36.43 -28.94 -60.41
C THR A 8 37.07 -30.34 -60.23
N VAL A 9 36.40 -31.46 -59.92
CA VAL A 9 34.98 -31.78 -59.57
C VAL A 9 34.90 -33.23 -58.98
N PHE A 10 33.96 -33.54 -58.08
CA PHE A 10 33.44 -34.91 -57.79
C PHE A 10 32.03 -34.80 -57.20
N SER A 11 30.91 -35.39 -57.67
CA SER A 11 30.58 -36.49 -58.61
C SER A 11 30.28 -37.86 -57.96
N LEU A 12 29.01 -38.05 -57.58
CA LEU A 12 28.17 -39.25 -57.80
C LEU A 12 26.71 -38.75 -57.64
N ILE A 13 25.82 -38.68 -58.64
CA ILE A 13 25.33 -39.71 -59.57
C ILE A 13 24.70 -40.91 -58.85
N MET A 14 23.37 -40.89 -58.73
CA MET A 14 22.53 -41.84 -59.48
C MET A 14 21.13 -41.26 -59.69
N ILE A 15 20.55 -41.46 -60.88
CA ILE A 15 19.14 -41.20 -61.19
C ILE A 15 18.46 -42.55 -61.37
N LEU A 16 17.29 -42.74 -60.76
CA LEU A 16 16.30 -43.68 -61.30
C LEU A 16 14.88 -43.21 -60.92
N LEU A 17 14.04 -42.96 -61.92
CA LEU A 17 12.60 -42.87 -61.72
C LEU A 17 12.02 -44.29 -61.70
N MET A 18 11.19 -44.60 -60.70
CA MET A 18 9.96 -45.37 -60.95
C MET A 18 8.85 -44.85 -60.03
N SER A 19 7.67 -44.66 -60.62
CA SER A 19 6.45 -44.23 -59.94
C SER A 19 5.56 -45.43 -59.63
N LEU A 20 5.11 -45.56 -58.37
CA LEU A 20 3.75 -45.98 -57.99
C LEU A 20 3.62 -45.95 -56.44
N GLY A 21 2.40 -45.72 -55.94
CA GLY A 21 2.07 -45.82 -54.51
C GLY A 21 1.58 -44.52 -53.89
N CYS A 22 0.26 -44.38 -53.76
CA CYS A 22 -0.34 -43.29 -52.99
C CYS A 22 -0.24 -43.59 -51.48
N MET A 23 0.17 -42.60 -50.69
CA MET A 23 -0.43 -42.26 -49.39
C MET A 23 -0.06 -40.79 -49.11
N HIS A 24 -1.05 -39.90 -49.15
CA HIS A 24 -0.88 -38.49 -48.77
C HIS A 24 -1.92 -38.20 -47.70
N GLU A 25 -1.52 -38.38 -46.44
CA GLU A 25 -2.42 -38.21 -45.30
C GLU A 25 -2.53 -36.72 -44.96
N SER A 26 -3.49 -36.06 -45.59
CA SER A 26 -3.76 -34.64 -45.43
C SER A 26 -4.37 -34.36 -44.06
N MET A 27 -3.55 -33.86 -43.13
CA MET A 27 -4.03 -33.28 -41.87
C MET A 27 -4.74 -31.94 -42.14
N GLU A 28 -6.00 -32.00 -42.57
CA GLU A 28 -6.93 -30.88 -42.47
C GLU A 28 -7.28 -30.64 -40.99
N VAL A 29 -6.43 -29.89 -40.29
CA VAL A 29 -6.79 -29.30 -38.99
C VAL A 29 -7.93 -28.34 -39.25
N SER A 30 -9.14 -28.66 -38.78
CA SER A 30 -10.31 -27.84 -39.06
C SER A 30 -10.18 -26.46 -38.41
N ALA A 31 -10.75 -25.44 -39.06
CA ALA A 31 -10.72 -24.07 -38.55
C ALA A 31 -11.37 -23.92 -37.15
N GLU A 32 -12.27 -24.84 -36.78
CA GLU A 32 -12.97 -24.83 -35.49
C GLU A 32 -12.02 -25.09 -34.31
N GLU A 33 -11.02 -25.96 -34.44
CA GLU A 33 -10.07 -26.26 -33.36
C GLU A 33 -9.17 -25.04 -33.03
N LEU A 34 -8.80 -24.26 -34.05
CA LEU A 34 -8.09 -23.00 -33.87
C LEU A 34 -8.97 -21.91 -33.22
N THR A 35 -10.27 -21.87 -33.51
CA THR A 35 -11.18 -20.91 -32.86
C THR A 35 -11.44 -21.23 -31.39
N ASN A 36 -11.59 -22.51 -31.02
CA ASN A 36 -11.87 -22.91 -29.63
C ASN A 36 -10.69 -22.62 -28.68
N LYS A 37 -9.46 -22.56 -29.19
CA LYS A 37 -8.26 -22.24 -28.39
C LYS A 37 -8.06 -20.74 -28.13
N ALA A 38 -8.85 -19.87 -28.77
CA ALA A 38 -8.84 -18.43 -28.56
C ALA A 38 -9.84 -17.94 -27.49
N ALA A 39 -10.79 -18.77 -27.07
CA ALA A 39 -11.92 -18.36 -26.23
C ALA A 39 -11.66 -18.36 -24.71
N ASP A 40 -10.63 -19.07 -24.23
CA ASP A 40 -10.41 -19.32 -22.79
C ASP A 40 -9.46 -18.29 -22.11
N ASN A 41 -8.77 -17.45 -22.89
CA ASN A 41 -7.85 -16.43 -22.37
C ASN A 41 -8.54 -15.14 -21.89
N ASN A 42 -9.69 -15.28 -21.21
CA ASN A 42 -10.39 -14.16 -20.57
C ASN A 42 -9.97 -13.96 -19.09
N GLN A 43 -8.89 -14.63 -18.66
CA GLN A 43 -8.18 -14.30 -17.43
C GLN A 43 -7.52 -12.92 -17.58
N PRO A 44 -7.83 -11.92 -16.73
CA PRO A 44 -7.13 -10.65 -16.76
C PRO A 44 -5.65 -10.87 -16.43
N ALA A 45 -4.76 -10.25 -17.21
CA ALA A 45 -3.31 -10.41 -17.04
C ALA A 45 -2.91 -10.20 -15.56
N PRO A 46 -2.10 -11.11 -14.96
CA PRO A 46 -1.85 -11.12 -13.54
C PRO A 46 -1.26 -9.78 -13.09
N SER A 47 -1.98 -9.12 -12.18
CA SER A 47 -1.59 -7.82 -11.66
C SER A 47 -0.24 -7.90 -10.96
N LEU A 48 0.64 -6.92 -11.22
CA LEU A 48 1.99 -6.88 -10.63
C LEU A 48 1.93 -7.09 -9.10
N PRO A 49 2.66 -8.08 -8.54
CA PRO A 49 2.61 -8.44 -7.13
C PRO A 49 3.28 -7.37 -6.26
N LEU A 50 2.67 -7.04 -5.12
CA LEU A 50 3.00 -5.84 -4.35
C LEU A 50 3.80 -6.16 -3.08
N ALA A 51 4.94 -6.83 -3.25
CA ALA A 51 5.76 -7.33 -2.15
C ALA A 51 6.69 -6.27 -1.54
N PHE A 52 6.50 -5.93 -0.26
CA PHE A 52 7.33 -4.99 0.49
C PHE A 52 8.45 -5.68 1.28
N GLN A 53 9.69 -5.21 1.14
CA GLN A 53 10.86 -5.65 1.93
C GLN A 53 11.22 -4.66 3.04
N LEU A 54 12.02 -5.14 4.00
CA LEU A 54 12.52 -4.33 5.10
C LEU A 54 13.38 -3.15 4.59
N PRO A 55 13.03 -1.89 4.93
CA PRO A 55 13.65 -0.69 4.35
C PRO A 55 15.00 -0.29 4.97
N THR A 56 15.58 -1.12 5.84
CA THR A 56 16.91 -0.94 6.46
C THR A 56 17.67 -2.27 6.40
N THR A 57 18.87 -2.32 6.99
CA THR A 57 19.61 -3.59 7.22
C THR A 57 19.09 -4.38 8.43
N ASN A 58 18.22 -3.81 9.28
CA ASN A 58 17.70 -4.50 10.46
C ASN A 58 16.73 -5.63 10.04
N ARG A 59 17.07 -6.88 10.37
CA ARG A 59 16.29 -8.09 10.05
C ARG A 59 15.57 -8.69 11.26
N ALA A 60 15.71 -8.10 12.45
CA ALA A 60 15.25 -8.71 13.70
C ALA A 60 13.74 -9.02 13.73
N LEU A 61 12.91 -8.26 13.00
CA LEU A 61 11.49 -8.57 12.84
C LEU A 61 11.22 -10.00 12.34
N LEU A 62 12.07 -10.55 11.47
CA LEU A 62 11.83 -11.87 10.89
C LEU A 62 12.13 -13.02 11.88
N ALA A 63 12.84 -12.74 12.99
CA ALA A 63 13.09 -13.70 14.05
C ALA A 63 11.92 -13.76 15.06
N LYS A 64 11.73 -14.93 15.69
CA LYS A 64 10.77 -15.12 16.78
C LYS A 64 11.27 -14.37 18.03
N GLY A 65 10.52 -13.37 18.49
CA GLY A 65 10.88 -12.54 19.65
C GLY A 65 11.88 -11.41 19.35
N GLY A 66 12.25 -11.20 18.08
CA GLY A 66 13.18 -10.14 17.67
C GLY A 66 12.59 -8.72 17.73
N GLU A 67 11.31 -8.57 18.07
CA GLU A 67 10.63 -7.29 18.23
C GLU A 67 11.37 -6.32 19.18
N GLN A 68 11.95 -6.83 20.26
CA GLN A 68 12.67 -6.01 21.25
C GLN A 68 13.96 -5.37 20.70
N THR A 69 14.60 -5.99 19.69
CA THR A 69 15.78 -5.45 19.00
C THR A 69 15.43 -4.79 17.67
N PHE A 70 14.22 -5.01 17.15
CA PHE A 70 13.69 -4.37 15.95
C PHE A 70 13.09 -2.97 16.21
N PHE A 71 12.29 -2.80 17.27
CA PHE A 71 11.57 -1.56 17.52
C PHE A 71 12.33 -0.59 18.46
N THR A 72 12.23 0.71 18.19
CA THR A 72 12.71 1.77 19.09
C THR A 72 11.61 2.16 20.09
N LYS A 73 11.88 1.96 21.38
CA LYS A 73 10.95 2.36 22.46
C LYS A 73 10.89 3.88 22.64
N THR A 74 9.71 4.40 23.00
CA THR A 74 9.43 5.85 23.06
C THR A 74 9.99 6.57 24.29
N GLY A 75 10.67 5.85 25.18
CA GLY A 75 11.43 6.38 26.32
C GLY A 75 12.12 5.23 27.08
N PRO A 76 13.00 5.52 28.05
CA PRO A 76 13.69 4.49 28.84
C PRO A 76 12.72 3.48 29.48
N GLU A 77 11.71 3.97 30.20
CA GLU A 77 10.74 3.15 30.95
C GLU A 77 9.55 2.66 30.10
N LYS A 78 9.73 2.52 28.78
CA LYS A 78 8.67 2.09 27.86
C LYS A 78 8.96 0.71 27.28
N HIS A 79 7.93 -0.13 27.24
CA HIS A 79 8.00 -1.44 26.57
C HIS A 79 8.33 -1.27 25.08
N TRP A 80 8.98 -2.27 24.46
CA TRP A 80 9.39 -2.20 23.05
C TRP A 80 8.21 -1.91 22.11
N SER A 81 7.02 -2.43 22.44
CA SER A 81 5.81 -2.25 21.63
C SER A 81 5.35 -0.81 21.51
N SER A 82 5.86 0.11 22.33
CA SER A 82 5.64 1.55 22.11
C SER A 82 6.17 2.04 20.76
N GLY A 83 7.16 1.35 20.16
CA GLY A 83 7.67 1.57 18.81
C GLY A 83 6.90 0.85 17.68
N ALA A 84 5.99 -0.07 18.02
CA ALA A 84 5.20 -0.83 17.05
C ALA A 84 4.00 -0.02 16.52
N TYR A 85 3.23 -0.59 15.60
CA TYR A 85 1.98 -0.01 15.10
C TYR A 85 0.85 -0.10 16.15
N GLY A 86 -0.17 0.75 16.01
CA GLY A 86 -1.42 0.63 16.77
C GLY A 86 -1.55 1.56 17.98
N CYS A 87 -2.48 1.25 18.89
CA CYS A 87 -2.73 2.02 20.11
C CYS A 87 -1.64 1.75 21.17
N VAL A 88 -0.41 2.21 20.93
CA VAL A 88 0.77 1.94 21.77
C VAL A 88 1.44 3.20 22.32
N ARG A 89 1.06 4.39 21.83
CA ARG A 89 1.57 5.68 22.28
C ARG A 89 0.75 6.19 23.48
N ASN A 90 1.38 6.94 24.38
CA ASN A 90 0.73 7.54 25.56
C ASN A 90 -0.14 6.56 26.37
N SER A 91 0.45 5.42 26.77
CA SER A 91 -0.22 4.34 27.50
C SER A 91 -1.47 3.79 26.80
N GLY A 92 -1.43 3.72 25.46
CA GLY A 92 -2.55 3.30 24.62
C GLY A 92 -3.57 4.40 24.31
N GLY A 93 -3.35 5.62 24.79
CA GLY A 93 -4.21 6.78 24.51
C GLY A 93 -4.02 7.41 23.12
N SER A 94 -2.94 7.07 22.41
CA SER A 94 -2.65 7.56 21.05
C SER A 94 -2.27 6.44 20.10
N MET A 95 -2.62 6.61 18.83
CA MET A 95 -2.26 5.72 17.72
C MET A 95 -0.81 5.93 17.31
N HIS A 96 -0.23 4.91 16.70
CA HIS A 96 0.97 4.96 15.89
C HIS A 96 0.65 4.36 14.52
N GLU A 97 0.88 5.13 13.45
CA GLU A 97 0.40 4.83 12.09
C GLU A 97 1.43 4.07 11.23
N GLY A 98 2.60 3.81 11.81
CA GLY A 98 3.68 3.02 11.22
C GLY A 98 4.48 2.27 12.30
N ILE A 99 5.78 2.08 12.06
CA ILE A 99 6.73 1.41 12.97
C ILE A 99 8.05 2.16 13.08
N ASP A 100 8.63 2.20 14.29
CA ASP A 100 9.91 2.86 14.55
C ASP A 100 11.04 1.83 14.51
N ILE A 101 11.68 1.67 13.35
CA ILE A 101 12.72 0.67 13.08
C ILE A 101 14.06 1.15 13.66
N ARG A 102 14.63 0.35 14.57
CA ARG A 102 15.84 0.66 15.34
C ARG A 102 17.12 0.70 14.48
N SER A 103 17.92 1.75 14.68
CA SER A 103 19.29 1.88 14.18
C SER A 103 20.20 0.74 14.64
N LEU A 104 21.04 0.22 13.75
CA LEU A 104 22.14 -0.70 14.08
C LEU A 104 23.51 -0.02 14.05
N SER A 105 23.70 1.04 13.26
CA SER A 105 25.02 1.63 12.98
C SER A 105 25.10 3.12 13.36
N ARG A 106 26.25 3.53 13.91
CA ARG A 106 26.48 4.91 14.40
C ARG A 106 27.85 5.44 14.02
N ASP A 107 27.94 6.75 13.81
CA ASP A 107 29.21 7.46 13.63
C ASP A 107 29.87 7.82 14.98
N LYS A 108 31.08 8.40 14.94
CA LYS A 108 31.84 8.82 16.13
C LYS A 108 31.13 9.89 16.98
N ALA A 109 30.16 10.61 16.43
CA ALA A 109 29.33 11.54 17.19
C ALA A 109 28.09 10.87 17.81
N GLY A 110 27.92 9.57 17.60
CA GLY A 110 26.78 8.78 18.07
C GLY A 110 25.52 8.96 17.22
N GLU A 111 25.56 9.69 16.10
CA GLU A 111 24.42 9.84 15.20
C GLU A 111 24.24 8.57 14.34
N ALA A 112 23.01 8.25 13.96
CA ALA A 112 22.74 7.09 13.12
C ALA A 112 23.34 7.24 11.71
N ILE A 113 23.73 6.11 11.11
CA ILE A 113 24.25 6.03 9.73
C ILE A 113 23.65 4.86 8.93
N ASP A 114 22.63 4.18 9.47
CA ASP A 114 21.92 3.11 8.75
C ASP A 114 21.35 3.57 7.41
N THR A 115 21.69 2.85 6.33
CA THR A 115 21.13 3.06 4.99
C THR A 115 19.64 2.77 4.98
N VAL A 116 18.86 3.68 4.38
CA VAL A 116 17.42 3.51 4.14
C VAL A 116 17.19 3.24 2.65
N MET A 117 16.40 2.21 2.36
CA MET A 117 16.16 1.67 1.03
C MET A 117 14.66 1.63 0.71
N ALA A 118 14.30 1.74 -0.57
CA ALA A 118 12.92 1.59 -1.01
C ALA A 118 12.40 0.16 -0.74
N ALA A 119 11.24 0.06 -0.09
CA ALA A 119 10.62 -1.21 0.30
C ALA A 119 10.01 -2.00 -0.87
N ALA A 120 9.65 -1.33 -1.97
CA ALA A 120 9.15 -1.94 -3.20
C ALA A 120 9.49 -1.03 -4.39
N PRO A 121 9.43 -1.50 -5.65
CA PRO A 121 9.57 -0.63 -6.81
C PRO A 121 8.47 0.42 -6.79
N GLY A 122 8.77 1.66 -7.19
CA GLY A 122 7.80 2.75 -7.02
C GLY A 122 8.24 4.06 -7.63
N LYS A 123 7.49 5.11 -7.28
CA LYS A 123 7.61 6.47 -7.82
C LYS A 123 7.60 7.46 -6.65
N VAL A 124 8.61 8.32 -6.58
CA VAL A 124 8.68 9.40 -5.57
C VAL A 124 7.46 10.28 -5.73
N ALA A 125 6.67 10.41 -4.67
CA ALA A 125 5.45 11.18 -4.65
C ALA A 125 5.62 12.51 -3.91
N PHE A 126 6.46 12.50 -2.86
CA PHE A 126 6.78 13.67 -2.06
C PHE A 126 8.12 13.52 -1.33
N ALA A 127 8.81 14.62 -1.03
CA ALA A 127 10.06 14.60 -0.26
C ALA A 127 10.27 15.92 0.52
N ASN A 128 9.91 15.96 1.80
CA ASN A 128 10.29 17.08 2.67
C ASN A 128 11.74 16.94 3.12
N ARG A 129 12.59 17.90 2.76
CA ARG A 129 13.99 17.99 3.20
C ARG A 129 14.23 18.95 4.38
N ARG A 130 13.17 19.62 4.89
CA ARG A 130 13.26 20.58 6.02
C ARG A 130 13.05 19.87 7.37
N SER A 131 14.11 19.84 8.20
CA SER A 131 14.20 19.04 9.43
C SER A 131 13.09 19.28 10.46
N GLY A 132 12.63 20.53 10.64
CA GLY A 132 11.65 20.90 11.67
C GLY A 132 10.24 21.21 11.16
N ALA A 133 9.92 20.89 9.90
CA ALA A 133 8.66 21.32 9.29
C ALA A 133 7.43 20.50 9.75
N SER A 134 7.64 19.30 10.31
CA SER A 134 6.59 18.39 10.80
C SER A 134 7.13 17.46 11.89
N SER A 135 6.25 16.67 12.52
CA SER A 135 6.64 15.57 13.41
C SER A 135 7.53 14.54 12.73
N TYR A 136 7.28 14.22 11.45
CA TYR A 136 8.11 13.30 10.65
C TYR A 136 9.52 13.85 10.32
N GLY A 137 9.76 15.13 10.54
CA GLY A 137 11.01 15.81 10.16
C GLY A 137 11.30 15.74 8.67
N LYS A 138 12.49 15.30 8.27
CA LYS A 138 12.77 14.99 6.86
C LYS A 138 12.11 13.65 6.52
N TYR A 139 11.21 13.66 5.54
CA TYR A 139 10.53 12.44 5.10
C TYR A 139 10.33 12.36 3.59
N LEU A 140 10.37 11.13 3.09
CA LEU A 140 10.10 10.73 1.71
C LEU A 140 8.78 9.94 1.68
N VAL A 141 7.98 10.14 0.64
CA VAL A 141 6.83 9.29 0.31
C VAL A 141 7.03 8.71 -1.09
N LEU A 142 6.92 7.39 -1.20
CA LEU A 142 6.84 6.66 -2.47
C LEU A 142 5.39 6.20 -2.70
N LEU A 143 4.97 6.19 -3.96
CA LEU A 143 3.79 5.46 -4.42
C LEU A 143 4.20 4.16 -5.11
N HIS A 144 3.37 3.13 -4.92
CA HIS A 144 3.49 1.81 -5.48
C HIS A 144 2.16 1.40 -6.10
N GLU A 145 2.20 0.75 -7.26
CA GLU A 145 1.04 0.39 -8.06
C GLU A 145 1.16 -1.12 -8.37
N GLY A 146 0.20 -1.92 -7.89
CA GLY A 146 0.20 -3.38 -8.00
C GLY A 146 -1.07 -3.97 -7.39
N GLU A 147 -1.44 -5.20 -7.73
CA GLU A 147 -2.64 -5.90 -7.20
C GLU A 147 -3.97 -5.10 -7.30
N LYS A 148 -4.12 -4.22 -8.29
CA LYS A 148 -5.22 -3.22 -8.41
C LYS A 148 -5.31 -2.23 -7.22
N LEU A 149 -4.17 -1.90 -6.60
CA LEU A 149 -4.05 -1.01 -5.44
C LEU A 149 -3.02 0.12 -5.69
N GLU A 150 -3.34 1.31 -5.21
CA GLU A 150 -2.41 2.43 -5.00
C GLU A 150 -1.97 2.49 -3.54
N VAL A 151 -0.74 2.03 -3.24
CA VAL A 151 -0.16 2.02 -1.88
C VAL A 151 0.91 3.10 -1.76
N TYR A 152 0.96 3.78 -0.60
CA TYR A 152 2.10 4.62 -0.24
C TYR A 152 3.04 3.89 0.72
N THR A 153 4.34 4.22 0.67
CA THR A 153 5.26 4.01 1.79
C THR A 153 5.92 5.33 2.20
N LEU A 154 6.07 5.55 3.51
CA LEU A 154 6.65 6.76 4.08
C LEU A 154 7.90 6.42 4.88
N TYR A 155 8.94 7.24 4.74
CA TYR A 155 10.27 7.07 5.35
C TYR A 155 10.62 8.38 6.06
N ALA A 156 10.59 8.40 7.39
CA ALA A 156 10.69 9.61 8.20
C ALA A 156 11.89 9.64 9.16
N HIS A 157 12.10 10.80 9.79
CA HIS A 157 13.22 11.15 10.67
C HIS A 157 14.61 11.14 10.01
N LEU A 158 14.67 11.11 8.68
CA LEU A 158 15.88 10.90 7.91
C LEU A 158 16.97 11.96 8.18
N LYS A 159 18.24 11.56 8.21
CA LYS A 159 19.42 12.44 8.26
C LYS A 159 19.57 13.15 6.91
N SER A 160 19.40 12.41 5.82
CA SER A 160 19.38 12.88 4.43
C SER A 160 18.36 12.08 3.60
N ILE A 161 17.85 12.71 2.53
CA ILE A 161 17.13 12.05 1.43
C ILE A 161 18.01 12.25 0.20
N GLU A 162 18.22 11.20 -0.60
CA GLU A 162 19.04 11.25 -1.81
C GLU A 162 18.64 12.41 -2.73
N THR A 163 19.63 13.18 -3.20
CA THR A 163 19.40 14.47 -3.87
C THR A 163 18.56 14.33 -5.14
N ARG A 164 18.80 13.26 -5.90
CA ARG A 164 18.06 12.87 -7.11
C ARG A 164 16.57 12.56 -6.90
N LEU A 165 16.10 12.32 -5.67
CA LEU A 165 14.71 11.91 -5.40
C LEU A 165 13.78 13.11 -5.36
N LEU A 166 13.38 13.55 -6.55
CA LEU A 166 12.34 14.56 -6.79
C LEU A 166 11.01 13.86 -7.15
N PRO A 167 9.84 14.49 -6.92
CA PRO A 167 8.55 13.94 -7.34
C PRO A 167 8.54 13.50 -8.82
N GLY A 168 7.99 12.31 -9.08
CA GLY A 168 7.97 11.67 -10.41
C GLY A 168 9.12 10.70 -10.67
N VAL A 169 10.24 10.78 -9.93
CA VAL A 169 11.39 9.87 -10.12
C VAL A 169 11.03 8.44 -9.72
N LYS A 170 11.34 7.46 -10.58
CA LYS A 170 11.17 6.03 -10.29
C LYS A 170 12.33 5.51 -9.42
N VAL A 171 12.04 4.52 -8.58
CA VAL A 171 13.02 3.79 -7.75
C VAL A 171 12.75 2.28 -7.80
N ALA A 172 13.80 1.46 -7.79
CA ALA A 172 13.71 0.01 -7.65
C ALA A 172 13.61 -0.41 -6.17
N ALA A 173 13.17 -1.65 -5.89
CA ALA A 173 13.25 -2.22 -4.55
C ALA A 173 14.72 -2.37 -4.11
N GLY A 174 15.03 -2.03 -2.86
CA GLY A 174 16.40 -2.07 -2.32
C GLY A 174 17.27 -0.89 -2.74
N GLU A 175 16.81 -0.03 -3.64
CA GLU A 175 17.51 1.18 -4.04
C GLU A 175 17.64 2.15 -2.87
N VAL A 176 18.82 2.76 -2.68
CA VAL A 176 19.08 3.70 -1.58
C VAL A 176 18.28 4.98 -1.77
N VAL A 177 17.52 5.35 -0.74
CA VAL A 177 16.68 6.56 -0.71
C VAL A 177 17.11 7.60 0.30
N GLY A 178 17.96 7.23 1.27
CA GLY A 178 18.56 8.16 2.21
C GLY A 178 19.27 7.47 3.37
N VAL A 179 19.55 8.24 4.42
CA VAL A 179 20.22 7.77 5.64
C VAL A 179 19.31 8.00 6.84
N MET A 180 19.20 7.01 7.73
CA MET A 180 18.44 7.08 8.98
C MET A 180 18.94 8.23 9.85
N GLY A 181 18.05 8.83 10.64
CA GLY A 181 18.41 9.91 11.55
C GLY A 181 17.47 10.02 12.75
N ARG A 182 17.25 11.26 13.15
CA ARG A 182 16.42 11.65 14.29
C ARG A 182 15.76 13.02 14.08
N THR A 183 15.48 13.39 12.82
CA THR A 183 14.95 14.71 12.48
C THR A 183 13.46 14.82 12.80
N ALA A 184 13.04 15.88 13.49
CA ALA A 184 11.64 16.21 13.73
C ALA A 184 11.49 17.69 14.12
N ASN A 185 10.25 18.14 14.33
CA ASN A 185 9.92 19.41 14.99
C ASN A 185 10.03 19.36 16.54
N HIS A 186 10.60 18.29 17.08
CA HIS A 186 10.89 18.04 18.49
C HIS A 186 12.22 17.26 18.57
N ASP A 187 12.90 17.23 19.73
CA ASP A 187 14.12 16.43 19.83
C ASP A 187 13.81 14.93 19.95
N ILE A 188 14.52 14.14 19.15
CA ILE A 188 14.62 12.70 19.27
C ILE A 188 16.07 12.42 19.66
N PRO A 189 16.37 11.95 20.88
CA PRO A 189 17.73 11.69 21.34
C PRO A 189 18.49 10.70 20.46
N LYS A 190 19.83 10.81 20.45
CA LYS A 190 20.71 10.01 19.58
C LYS A 190 20.47 8.52 19.73
N GLU A 191 20.44 8.00 20.95
CA GLU A 191 20.23 6.59 21.27
C GLU A 191 18.84 6.06 20.87
N ARG A 192 17.91 6.96 20.51
CA ARG A 192 16.58 6.67 19.94
C ARG A 192 16.42 7.12 18.49
N ALA A 193 17.52 7.42 17.78
CA ALA A 193 17.51 7.56 16.32
C ALA A 193 16.94 6.28 15.66
N HIS A 194 16.04 6.45 14.69
CA HIS A 194 15.26 5.37 14.10
C HIS A 194 14.73 5.80 12.72
N LEU A 195 14.31 4.83 11.92
CA LEU A 195 13.46 5.08 10.76
C LEU A 195 12.02 4.89 11.19
N HIS A 196 11.22 5.95 11.20
CA HIS A 196 9.76 5.79 11.24
C HIS A 196 9.29 5.41 9.82
N PHE A 197 8.61 4.27 9.71
CA PHE A 197 8.19 3.67 8.44
C PHE A 197 6.71 3.30 8.43
N GLU A 198 5.99 3.74 7.41
CA GLU A 198 4.58 3.41 7.18
C GLU A 198 4.40 2.68 5.84
N ILE A 199 3.39 1.81 5.78
CA ILE A 199 2.80 1.30 4.53
C ILE A 199 1.29 1.57 4.66
N GLY A 200 0.63 2.11 3.63
CA GLY A 200 -0.80 2.41 3.75
C GLY A 200 -1.45 2.96 2.50
N PHE A 201 -2.65 3.54 2.66
CA PHE A 201 -3.43 4.13 1.57
C PHE A 201 -3.57 5.64 1.73
N VAL A 202 -3.50 6.38 0.62
CA VAL A 202 -3.84 7.80 0.58
C VAL A 202 -5.37 7.92 0.66
N GLY A 203 -5.89 8.58 1.70
CA GLY A 203 -7.33 8.69 1.97
C GLY A 203 -8.09 9.36 0.82
N SER A 204 -7.67 10.57 0.44
CA SER A 204 -8.22 11.30 -0.71
C SER A 204 -7.13 11.98 -1.54
N ARG A 205 -7.44 12.23 -2.83
CA ARG A 205 -6.68 13.13 -3.71
C ARG A 205 -7.18 14.58 -3.68
N ASP A 206 -8.36 14.81 -3.12
CA ASP A 206 -9.01 16.11 -2.91
C ASP A 206 -8.73 16.67 -1.49
N PHE A 207 -7.63 16.27 -0.86
CA PHE A 207 -7.44 16.48 0.58
C PHE A 207 -7.52 17.95 0.99
N ASP A 208 -7.05 18.89 0.16
CA ASP A 208 -7.20 20.34 0.44
C ASP A 208 -8.66 20.78 0.61
N SER A 209 -9.59 20.19 -0.15
CA SER A 209 -11.03 20.46 -0.08
C SER A 209 -11.71 19.77 1.12
N TRP A 210 -11.10 18.74 1.68
CA TRP A 210 -11.47 18.18 2.98
C TRP A 210 -10.92 19.05 4.13
N MET A 211 -9.64 19.39 4.05
CA MET A 211 -8.86 20.08 5.06
C MET A 211 -9.45 21.47 5.36
N LYS A 212 -9.83 22.22 4.31
CA LYS A 212 -10.55 23.51 4.40
C LYS A 212 -11.96 23.44 5.03
N ARG A 213 -12.61 22.26 5.02
CA ARG A 213 -13.96 22.09 5.60
C ARG A 213 -13.93 21.73 7.09
N HIS A 214 -12.84 21.12 7.56
CA HIS A 214 -12.71 20.61 8.94
C HIS A 214 -11.84 21.48 9.86
N TYR A 215 -11.01 22.36 9.30
CA TYR A 215 -10.06 23.19 10.05
C TYR A 215 -10.03 24.62 9.46
N LYS A 216 -9.91 25.62 10.33
CA LYS A 216 -10.05 27.04 9.96
C LYS A 216 -8.76 27.75 9.57
N ASP A 217 -7.59 27.22 9.94
CA ASP A 217 -6.30 27.82 9.57
C ASP A 217 -5.89 27.34 8.16
N PRO A 218 -5.81 28.23 7.14
CA PRO A 218 -5.39 27.85 5.79
C PRO A 218 -3.93 27.39 5.75
N ASN A 219 -3.10 27.77 6.74
CA ASN A 219 -1.68 27.39 6.81
C ASN A 219 -1.45 25.99 7.38
N PHE A 220 -2.51 25.29 7.79
CA PHE A 220 -2.38 23.96 8.38
C PHE A 220 -1.86 22.92 7.37
N ASN A 221 -2.31 22.99 6.11
CA ASN A 221 -1.87 22.01 5.10
C ASN A 221 -0.57 22.36 4.38
N LYS A 222 0.55 22.21 5.07
CA LYS A 222 1.90 22.52 4.53
C LYS A 222 2.40 21.48 3.52
N PHE A 223 1.66 20.39 3.28
CA PHE A 223 2.14 19.21 2.53
C PHE A 223 1.13 18.66 1.49
N GLY A 224 0.01 19.37 1.25
CA GLY A 224 -1.01 18.95 0.28
C GLY A 224 -1.57 17.56 0.62
N ASN A 225 -1.65 16.67 -0.37
CA ASN A 225 -2.07 15.27 -0.19
C ASN A 225 -1.12 14.42 0.70
N TRP A 226 0.06 14.94 1.08
CA TRP A 226 1.11 14.20 1.81
C TRP A 226 1.21 14.60 3.29
N HIS A 227 0.14 15.20 3.82
CA HIS A 227 -0.05 15.50 5.23
C HIS A 227 -0.56 14.26 5.98
N GLY A 228 -0.05 13.98 7.19
CA GLY A 228 -0.32 12.73 7.92
C GLY A 228 -1.81 12.38 8.10
N TYR A 229 -2.70 13.36 8.26
CA TYR A 229 -4.16 13.11 8.34
C TYR A 229 -4.77 12.48 7.06
N ASN A 230 -4.05 12.46 5.94
CA ASN A 230 -4.44 11.81 4.69
C ASN A 230 -3.75 10.44 4.47
N LEU A 231 -2.81 10.07 5.35
CA LEU A 231 -1.95 8.90 5.22
C LEU A 231 -2.48 7.79 6.15
N LEU A 232 -3.32 6.93 5.59
CA LEU A 232 -4.01 5.89 6.36
C LEU A 232 -3.14 4.65 6.43
N GLY A 233 -2.25 4.62 7.44
CA GLY A 233 -1.32 3.52 7.68
C GLY A 233 -1.98 2.19 8.02
N LEU A 234 -1.35 1.11 7.58
CA LEU A 234 -1.58 -0.30 7.93
C LEU A 234 -0.48 -0.74 8.91
N ASP A 235 -0.56 -1.95 9.47
CA ASP A 235 0.54 -2.52 10.27
C ASP A 235 1.66 -3.04 9.34
N PRO A 236 2.83 -2.37 9.25
CA PRO A 236 3.89 -2.82 8.35
C PRO A 236 4.54 -4.11 8.88
N SER A 237 4.46 -4.39 10.18
CA SER A 237 5.08 -5.58 10.76
C SER A 237 4.40 -6.87 10.33
N ILE A 238 3.07 -6.85 10.16
CA ILE A 238 2.30 -7.97 9.60
C ILE A 238 2.66 -8.15 8.12
N ILE A 239 2.64 -7.06 7.34
CA ILE A 239 2.92 -7.08 5.89
C ILE A 239 4.35 -7.59 5.59
N LEU A 240 5.34 -7.11 6.34
CA LEU A 240 6.75 -7.48 6.19
C LEU A 240 7.05 -8.92 6.67
N ARG A 241 6.29 -9.45 7.62
CA ARG A 241 6.34 -10.88 8.01
C ARG A 241 5.70 -11.77 6.95
N ALA A 242 4.54 -11.38 6.42
CA ALA A 242 3.78 -12.19 5.46
C ALA A 242 4.51 -12.42 4.13
N ARG A 243 5.44 -11.54 3.73
CA ARG A 243 6.20 -11.68 2.46
C ARG A 243 7.00 -12.99 2.31
N SER A 244 7.28 -13.73 3.38
CA SER A 244 7.94 -15.05 3.28
C SER A 244 7.00 -16.20 2.89
N ASP A 245 5.69 -15.93 2.81
CA ASP A 245 4.69 -16.90 2.37
C ASP A 245 4.74 -17.05 0.83
N PRO A 246 4.79 -18.29 0.27
CA PRO A 246 4.79 -18.48 -1.18
C PRO A 246 3.50 -18.00 -1.85
N ASP A 247 2.36 -18.01 -1.14
CA ASP A 247 1.06 -17.59 -1.66
C ASP A 247 0.76 -16.09 -1.38
N TYR A 248 1.80 -15.32 -1.00
CA TYR A 248 1.69 -13.92 -0.63
C TYR A 248 1.03 -13.05 -1.71
N GLN A 249 -0.09 -12.43 -1.34
CA GLN A 249 -0.71 -11.32 -2.04
C GLN A 249 -1.01 -10.21 -1.01
N PHE A 250 -0.56 -9.00 -1.26
CA PHE A 250 -0.76 -7.85 -0.37
C PHE A 250 -2.25 -7.56 -0.15
N ALA A 251 -3.07 -7.64 -1.20
CA ALA A 251 -4.52 -7.47 -1.14
C ALA A 251 -5.17 -8.46 -0.17
N THR A 252 -4.78 -9.75 -0.23
CA THR A 252 -5.25 -10.81 0.67
C THR A 252 -4.82 -10.55 2.12
N VAL A 253 -3.56 -10.15 2.34
CA VAL A 253 -3.05 -9.82 3.69
C VAL A 253 -3.81 -8.62 4.28
N VAL A 254 -4.06 -7.57 3.49
CA VAL A 254 -4.84 -6.40 3.93
C VAL A 254 -6.30 -6.75 4.18
N ALA A 255 -6.92 -7.53 3.30
CA ALA A 255 -8.29 -8.01 3.45
C ALA A 255 -8.48 -8.94 4.67
N GLY A 256 -7.41 -9.57 5.16
CA GLY A 256 -7.41 -10.37 6.40
C GLY A 256 -7.28 -9.58 7.70
N LEU A 257 -6.99 -8.26 7.67
CA LEU A 257 -6.73 -7.48 8.88
C LEU A 257 -7.97 -7.30 9.79
N PRO A 258 -7.79 -7.07 11.11
CA PRO A 258 -8.90 -6.87 12.04
C PRO A 258 -9.80 -5.67 11.71
N GLU A 259 -11.08 -5.95 11.46
CA GLU A 259 -12.13 -4.95 11.19
C GLU A 259 -12.61 -4.29 12.49
N LEU A 260 -12.54 -2.95 12.56
CA LEU A 260 -13.10 -2.14 13.64
C LEU A 260 -14.57 -1.82 13.39
N MET A 261 -14.89 -1.33 12.20
CA MET A 261 -16.22 -0.83 11.84
C MET A 261 -16.42 -0.79 10.33
N ARG A 262 -17.66 -0.58 9.90
CA ARG A 262 -18.03 -0.36 8.51
C ARG A 262 -18.68 0.99 8.29
N LEU A 263 -18.18 1.72 7.29
CA LEU A 263 -18.72 2.99 6.83
C LEU A 263 -19.35 2.78 5.46
N ARG A 264 -20.58 3.26 5.26
CA ARG A 264 -21.18 3.32 3.92
C ARG A 264 -20.99 4.70 3.33
N VAL A 265 -20.73 4.78 2.03
CA VAL A 265 -20.64 6.01 1.24
C VAL A 265 -21.61 5.91 0.07
N ARG A 266 -22.41 6.97 -0.17
CA ARG A 266 -23.41 7.01 -1.26
C ARG A 266 -22.76 7.50 -2.56
N GLY A 267 -23.19 6.92 -3.70
CA GLY A 267 -22.76 7.31 -5.04
C GLY A 267 -22.24 6.12 -5.85
N SER A 268 -22.48 6.13 -7.16
CA SER A 268 -22.01 5.08 -8.08
C SER A 268 -20.52 5.16 -8.38
N LYS A 269 -19.91 6.34 -8.22
CA LYS A 269 -18.51 6.61 -8.48
C LYS A 269 -17.84 7.05 -7.19
N LEU A 270 -16.83 6.31 -6.75
CA LEU A 270 -16.05 6.64 -5.55
C LEU A 270 -14.54 6.56 -5.86
N PRO A 271 -13.81 7.70 -5.89
CA PRO A 271 -12.37 7.72 -6.21
C PRO A 271 -11.47 6.93 -5.25
N LEU A 272 -11.93 6.63 -4.03
CA LEU A 272 -11.26 5.67 -3.13
C LEU A 272 -11.41 4.23 -3.65
N ALA A 273 -12.63 3.83 -4.01
CA ALA A 273 -12.97 2.48 -4.47
C ALA A 273 -12.24 2.10 -5.77
N LEU A 274 -12.06 3.05 -6.69
CA LEU A 274 -11.33 2.83 -7.94
C LEU A 274 -9.83 2.55 -7.69
N ARG A 275 -9.18 3.36 -6.84
CA ARG A 275 -7.75 3.22 -6.48
C ARG A 275 -7.45 2.01 -5.60
N LEU A 276 -8.46 1.53 -4.87
CA LEU A 276 -8.37 0.37 -3.98
C LEU A 276 -9.22 -0.81 -4.50
N SER A 277 -9.32 -0.95 -5.82
CA SER A 277 -10.19 -1.97 -6.45
C SER A 277 -9.73 -3.40 -6.19
N GLY A 278 -8.46 -3.61 -5.81
CA GLY A 278 -7.96 -4.89 -5.26
C GLY A 278 -8.55 -5.28 -3.89
N LEU A 279 -9.20 -4.36 -3.17
CA LEU A 279 -9.93 -4.65 -1.93
C LEU A 279 -11.43 -4.90 -2.17
N MET A 280 -11.88 -4.96 -3.43
CA MET A 280 -13.28 -5.26 -3.76
C MET A 280 -13.61 -6.72 -3.44
N VAL A 281 -14.62 -6.92 -2.62
CA VAL A 281 -15.18 -8.25 -2.37
C VAL A 281 -16.12 -8.60 -3.52
N THR A 282 -15.77 -9.66 -4.26
CA THR A 282 -16.63 -10.24 -5.30
C THR A 282 -17.93 -10.74 -4.67
N THR A 283 -19.06 -10.46 -5.32
CA THR A 283 -20.36 -10.96 -4.85
C THR A 283 -20.66 -12.32 -5.48
N PRO A 284 -21.54 -13.16 -4.89
CA PRO A 284 -22.03 -14.39 -5.53
C PRO A 284 -22.74 -14.19 -6.87
N HIS A 285 -23.04 -12.93 -7.24
CA HIS A 285 -23.67 -12.54 -8.51
C HIS A 285 -22.70 -11.77 -9.43
N GLY A 286 -21.39 -11.82 -9.17
CA GLY A 286 -20.36 -11.16 -9.95
C GLY A 286 -20.03 -9.73 -9.50
N GLU A 287 -19.49 -8.92 -10.42
CA GLU A 287 -19.22 -7.50 -10.21
C GLU A 287 -20.49 -6.66 -10.36
N ILE A 288 -20.70 -5.70 -9.46
CA ILE A 288 -21.83 -4.76 -9.54
C ILE A 288 -21.41 -3.57 -10.40
N ALA A 289 -21.77 -3.61 -11.69
CA ALA A 289 -21.37 -2.60 -12.69
C ALA A 289 -21.83 -1.16 -12.36
N ASN A 290 -22.99 -1.01 -11.72
CA ASN A 290 -23.55 0.29 -11.28
C ASN A 290 -24.00 0.18 -9.81
N PRO A 291 -23.10 0.41 -8.83
CA PRO A 291 -23.49 0.43 -7.43
C PRO A 291 -24.26 1.71 -7.08
N ALA A 292 -25.05 1.67 -6.01
CA ALA A 292 -25.69 2.85 -5.41
C ALA A 292 -24.85 3.48 -4.28
N GLY A 293 -23.71 2.85 -3.96
CA GLY A 293 -22.80 3.20 -2.87
C GLY A 293 -21.83 2.06 -2.57
N TYR A 294 -21.01 2.24 -1.54
CA TYR A 294 -20.01 1.27 -1.12
C TYR A 294 -20.00 1.13 0.40
N GLU A 295 -19.93 -0.10 0.92
CA GLU A 295 -19.68 -0.39 2.34
C GLU A 295 -18.19 -0.74 2.54
N ILE A 296 -17.48 0.18 3.19
CA ILE A 296 -16.03 0.14 3.42
C ILE A 296 -15.79 -0.39 4.84
N ALA A 297 -15.19 -1.57 4.95
CA ALA A 297 -14.64 -2.06 6.19
C ALA A 297 -13.30 -1.36 6.47
N VAL A 298 -13.13 -0.85 7.70
CA VAL A 298 -11.89 -0.18 8.14
C VAL A 298 -11.29 -0.82 9.38
N ASN A 299 -9.97 -0.78 9.48
CA ASN A 299 -9.23 -1.25 10.66
C ASN A 299 -9.23 -0.22 11.81
N ALA A 300 -8.51 -0.52 12.89
CA ALA A 300 -8.38 0.33 14.07
C ALA A 300 -7.82 1.76 13.80
N ASN A 301 -7.11 1.99 12.69
CA ASN A 301 -6.63 3.32 12.30
C ASN A 301 -7.69 4.17 11.58
N GLY A 302 -8.70 3.50 11.01
CA GLY A 302 -9.59 4.05 10.00
C GLY A 302 -9.22 3.67 8.56
N THR A 303 -8.18 2.87 8.36
CA THR A 303 -7.67 2.48 7.03
C THR A 303 -8.59 1.44 6.39
N PRO A 304 -9.02 1.62 5.13
CA PRO A 304 -9.78 0.61 4.37
C PRO A 304 -9.05 -0.74 4.33
N ILE A 305 -9.81 -1.82 4.50
CA ILE A 305 -9.30 -3.20 4.41
C ILE A 305 -10.13 -4.08 3.45
N ARG A 306 -11.44 -3.83 3.31
CA ARG A 306 -12.34 -4.48 2.35
C ARG A 306 -13.38 -3.48 1.87
N ILE A 307 -13.81 -3.56 0.62
CA ILE A 307 -14.86 -2.71 0.04
C ILE A 307 -15.93 -3.62 -0.58
N HIS A 308 -17.19 -3.42 -0.18
CA HIS A 308 -18.34 -4.11 -0.75
C HIS A 308 -19.14 -3.09 -1.59
N PRO A 309 -19.30 -3.27 -2.91
CA PRO A 309 -20.24 -2.46 -3.69
C PRO A 309 -21.67 -2.77 -3.25
N LEU A 310 -22.53 -1.75 -3.19
CA LEU A 310 -23.93 -1.89 -2.77
C LEU A 310 -24.86 -1.81 -3.98
N PRO A 311 -25.70 -2.83 -4.26
CA PRO A 311 -26.64 -2.80 -5.40
C PRO A 311 -27.80 -1.82 -5.17
N LYS A 312 -28.09 -1.46 -3.91
CA LYS A 312 -29.10 -0.48 -3.50
C LYS A 312 -28.58 0.27 -2.27
N TRP A 313 -28.89 1.56 -2.16
CA TRP A 313 -28.55 2.36 -0.98
C TRP A 313 -29.53 2.05 0.17
N PRO A 314 -29.06 1.59 1.34
CA PRO A 314 -29.95 1.24 2.46
C PRO A 314 -30.31 2.44 3.36
N GLY A 315 -29.56 3.53 3.27
CA GLY A 315 -29.73 4.73 4.09
C GLY A 315 -30.68 5.75 3.48
N THR A 316 -30.78 6.92 4.12
CA THR A 316 -31.52 8.06 3.53
C THR A 316 -30.73 8.71 2.39
N THR A 317 -31.41 9.27 1.39
CA THR A 317 -30.78 9.95 0.24
C THR A 317 -30.00 11.22 0.63
N LYS A 318 -30.29 11.81 1.79
CA LYS A 318 -29.64 13.03 2.30
C LYS A 318 -28.26 12.79 2.91
N ALA A 319 -27.93 11.55 3.30
CA ALA A 319 -26.65 11.21 3.91
C ALA A 319 -25.62 10.85 2.81
N ARG A 320 -24.47 11.55 2.79
CA ARG A 320 -23.32 11.15 1.95
C ARG A 320 -22.61 9.91 2.49
N TYR A 321 -22.68 9.68 3.80
CA TYR A 321 -22.13 8.49 4.47
C TYR A 321 -22.90 8.15 5.75
N GLU A 322 -22.81 6.89 6.20
CA GLU A 322 -23.37 6.40 7.47
C GLU A 322 -22.46 5.35 8.14
N LEU A 323 -22.59 5.16 9.46
CA LEU A 323 -21.96 4.06 10.21
C LEU A 323 -22.87 2.82 10.14
N ALA A 324 -22.41 1.76 9.50
CA ALA A 324 -23.22 0.56 9.24
C ALA A 324 -23.09 -0.50 10.35
N SER A 325 -21.87 -0.76 10.83
CA SER A 325 -21.61 -1.75 11.88
C SER A 325 -20.32 -1.44 12.64
N VAL A 326 -20.17 -2.07 13.82
CA VAL A 326 -18.98 -1.97 14.68
C VAL A 326 -18.68 -3.35 15.27
N ASN A 327 -17.41 -3.75 15.21
CA ASN A 327 -16.91 -4.91 15.94
C ASN A 327 -16.67 -4.53 17.41
N ASN A 328 -17.53 -5.02 18.32
CA ASN A 328 -17.47 -4.71 19.75
C ASN A 328 -16.12 -5.06 20.40
N GLU A 329 -15.47 -6.15 19.99
CA GLU A 329 -14.22 -6.60 20.58
C GLU A 329 -13.05 -5.68 20.19
N ILE A 330 -12.93 -5.38 18.89
CA ILE A 330 -11.90 -4.46 18.40
C ILE A 330 -12.16 -3.04 18.90
N ALA A 331 -13.42 -2.58 18.93
CA ALA A 331 -13.78 -1.25 19.43
C ALA A 331 -13.54 -1.07 20.94
N THR A 332 -13.64 -2.13 21.75
CA THR A 332 -13.33 -2.04 23.18
C THR A 332 -11.82 -1.99 23.45
N LYS A 333 -11.02 -2.68 22.63
CA LYS A 333 -9.55 -2.74 22.70
C LYS A 333 -8.85 -1.51 22.09
N HIS A 334 -9.33 -0.99 20.96
CA HIS A 334 -8.62 0.02 20.14
C HIS A 334 -9.30 1.39 20.14
N ARG A 335 -9.23 2.11 21.26
CA ARG A 335 -9.93 3.39 21.46
C ARG A 335 -9.14 4.65 21.06
N CYS A 336 -7.85 4.53 20.75
CA CYS A 336 -6.94 5.67 20.66
C CYS A 336 -7.26 6.68 19.54
N ARG A 337 -7.78 6.23 18.38
CA ARG A 337 -8.23 7.15 17.30
C ARG A 337 -9.57 7.83 17.59
N LYS A 338 -10.29 7.39 18.64
CA LYS A 338 -11.57 7.93 19.10
C LYS A 338 -12.65 8.00 18.00
N LEU A 339 -12.59 7.13 16.98
CA LEU A 339 -13.49 7.22 15.81
C LEU A 339 -14.96 7.00 16.18
N ILE A 340 -15.22 6.17 17.19
CA ILE A 340 -16.56 5.75 17.62
C ILE A 340 -16.69 5.77 19.15
N PHE A 341 -17.92 6.01 19.60
CA PHE A 341 -18.32 5.99 21.01
C PHE A 341 -19.63 5.21 21.20
N ARG A 342 -19.82 4.60 22.37
CA ARG A 342 -21.01 3.81 22.69
C ARG A 342 -22.03 4.65 23.47
N LYS A 343 -23.02 5.20 22.77
CA LYS A 343 -24.13 5.98 23.34
C LYS A 343 -25.26 5.03 23.75
N GLY A 344 -25.17 4.50 24.98
CA GLY A 344 -26.10 3.50 25.50
C GLY A 344 -25.97 2.17 24.76
N ALA A 345 -27.07 1.67 24.19
CA ALA A 345 -27.05 0.43 23.42
C ALA A 345 -26.32 0.55 22.06
N LYS A 346 -26.24 1.75 21.46
CA LYS A 346 -25.77 1.97 20.08
C LYS A 346 -24.36 2.55 20.02
N TRP A 347 -23.62 2.20 18.97
CA TRP A 347 -22.41 2.92 18.57
C TRP A 347 -22.77 4.15 17.71
N VAL A 348 -21.99 5.21 17.86
CA VAL A 348 -22.05 6.43 17.04
C VAL A 348 -20.64 6.87 16.67
N LEU A 349 -20.49 7.56 15.54
CA LEU A 349 -19.25 8.25 15.21
C LEU A 349 -19.00 9.39 16.20
N MET A 350 -17.72 9.65 16.51
CA MET A 350 -17.29 10.91 17.11
C MET A 350 -16.80 11.86 16.00
N ASP A 351 -16.37 13.07 16.36
CA ASP A 351 -15.80 14.06 15.43
C ASP A 351 -14.70 13.47 14.51
N SER A 352 -13.75 12.69 15.04
CA SER A 352 -12.71 12.05 14.22
C SER A 352 -13.27 10.94 13.30
N GLY A 353 -14.35 10.26 13.70
CA GLY A 353 -15.06 9.28 12.87
C GLY A 353 -15.83 9.93 11.73
N HIS A 354 -16.52 11.05 11.99
CA HIS A 354 -17.16 11.87 10.95
C HIS A 354 -16.13 12.45 9.97
N LYS A 355 -15.00 12.94 10.49
CA LYS A 355 -13.87 13.43 9.69
C LYS A 355 -13.29 12.35 8.78
N LEU A 356 -13.06 11.14 9.31
CA LEU A 356 -12.62 9.99 8.54
C LEU A 356 -13.66 9.60 7.47
N ALA A 357 -14.93 9.43 7.84
CA ALA A 357 -15.96 9.03 6.89
C ALA A 357 -16.14 10.06 5.76
N ASP A 358 -16.05 11.35 6.10
CA ASP A 358 -16.07 12.42 5.12
C ASP A 358 -14.82 12.41 4.21
N LEU A 359 -13.63 12.06 4.73
CA LEU A 359 -12.39 11.90 3.95
C LEU A 359 -12.51 10.76 2.94
N LEU A 360 -12.99 9.60 3.40
CA LEU A 360 -13.19 8.42 2.54
C LEU A 360 -14.32 8.64 1.51
N SER A 361 -15.23 9.58 1.75
CA SER A 361 -16.31 9.97 0.83
C SER A 361 -15.95 11.05 -0.21
N MET A 362 -14.70 11.52 -0.24
CA MET A 362 -14.29 12.60 -1.15
C MET A 362 -14.41 12.18 -2.62
N GLY A 363 -14.97 13.08 -3.44
CA GLY A 363 -15.24 12.85 -4.85
C GLY A 363 -16.38 11.86 -5.14
N ALA A 364 -17.09 11.38 -4.12
CA ALA A 364 -18.25 10.49 -4.30
C ALA A 364 -19.35 11.19 -5.12
N SER A 365 -19.83 10.53 -6.17
CA SER A 365 -20.81 11.05 -7.12
C SER A 365 -21.73 9.94 -7.66
N ASP A 366 -22.90 10.33 -8.16
CA ASP A 366 -23.87 9.43 -8.83
C ASP A 366 -23.54 9.24 -10.31
#